data_AF-W2W6T7-F1
#
_entry.id   AF-W2W6T7-F1
#
_cell.length_a   1.000
_cell.length_b   1.000
_cell.length_c   1.000
_cell.angle_alpha   90.00
_cell.angle_beta   90.00
_cell.angle_gamma   90.00
#
_symmetry.space_group_name_H-M   'P 1'
#
loop_
_entity.id
_entity.type
_entity.pdbx_description
1 polymer ?
#
loop_
_entity_poly.entity_id
_entity_poly.type
_entity_poly.pdbx_seq_one_letter_code
_entity_poly.pdbx_strand_id
1 'polypeptide(L)'
;MARATGIPDIPEETRQAIALYLAEWSACGRIKRGAASAAAKRFGCCRQQASKFFKERLKDLPTAKRGRPSAQVDTTRIARRVARVFATPLRRRWTLRALAHSAYIPKTTLLRYMSKQFVKRVTVRVKPTLSAEHKRRRTRWRILTAQ
;
A
#
# COMPACT_ATOMS: atom_id res chain seq x y z
N MET A 1 22.45 -7.07 -55.52
CA MET A 1 23.17 -7.52 -54.31
C MET A 1 22.29 -8.51 -53.56
N ALA A 2 22.74 -9.75 -53.37
CA ALA A 2 21.98 -10.75 -52.63
C ALA A 2 21.97 -10.41 -51.14
N ARG A 3 20.80 -10.47 -50.49
CA ARG A 3 20.70 -10.33 -49.02
C ARG A 3 21.37 -11.55 -48.38
N ALA A 4 22.20 -11.32 -47.37
CA ALA A 4 22.73 -12.39 -46.55
C ALA A 4 21.57 -13.22 -45.99
N THR A 5 21.59 -14.53 -46.21
CA THR A 5 20.64 -15.46 -45.58
C THR A 5 20.87 -15.38 -44.07
N GLY A 6 19.81 -15.07 -43.32
CA GLY A 6 19.87 -15.04 -41.87
C GLY A 6 20.34 -16.40 -41.33
N ILE A 7 21.04 -16.37 -40.19
CA ILE A 7 21.43 -17.59 -39.47
C ILE A 7 20.15 -18.41 -39.23
N PRO A 8 20.12 -19.71 -39.60
CA PRO A 8 18.96 -20.55 -39.38
C PRO A 8 18.57 -20.52 -37.90
N ASP A 9 17.27 -20.37 -37.63
CA ASP A 9 16.77 -20.37 -36.27
C ASP A 9 17.17 -21.67 -35.56
N ILE A 10 17.68 -21.53 -34.33
CA ILE A 10 18.04 -22.67 -33.49
C ILE A 10 16.79 -23.55 -33.34
N PRO A 11 16.87 -24.86 -33.64
CA PRO A 11 15.72 -25.76 -33.58
C PRO A 11 15.18 -25.86 -32.15
N GLU A 12 13.86 -26.08 -32.02
CA GLU A 12 13.15 -26.04 -30.74
C GLU A 12 13.70 -27.05 -29.73
N GLU A 13 14.12 -28.23 -30.18
CA GLU A 13 14.76 -29.26 -29.35
C GLU A 13 16.02 -28.73 -28.66
N THR A 14 16.86 -27.99 -29.40
CA THR A 14 18.07 -27.37 -28.86
C THR A 14 17.73 -26.27 -27.85
N ARG A 15 16.62 -25.53 -28.04
CA ARG A 15 16.15 -24.52 -27.07
C ARG A 15 15.74 -25.17 -25.76
N GLN A 16 15.03 -26.30 -25.82
CA GLN A 16 14.64 -27.08 -24.66
C GLN A 16 15.85 -27.65 -23.92
N ALA A 17 16.83 -28.20 -24.64
CA ALA A 17 18.08 -28.70 -24.07
C ALA A 17 18.88 -27.61 -23.34
N ILE A 18 18.96 -26.40 -23.92
CA ILE A 18 19.59 -25.24 -23.27
C ILE A 18 18.85 -24.87 -21.98
N ALA A 19 17.51 -24.85 -22.01
CA ALA A 19 16.69 -24.49 -20.85
C ALA A 19 16.85 -25.49 -19.70
N LEU A 20 16.87 -26.79 -19.99
CA LEU A 20 17.10 -27.85 -18.99
C LEU A 20 18.50 -27.75 -18.37
N TYR A 21 19.53 -27.58 -19.20
CA TYR A 21 20.90 -27.39 -18.73
C TYR A 21 21.03 -26.16 -17.81
N LEU A 22 20.37 -25.05 -18.14
CA LEU A 22 20.37 -23.86 -17.28
C LEU A 22 19.51 -24.04 -16.01
N ALA A 23 18.48 -24.87 -16.05
CA ALA A 23 17.63 -25.17 -14.89
C ALA A 23 18.42 -25.92 -13.81
N GLU A 24 19.22 -26.92 -14.19
CA GLU A 24 20.15 -27.63 -13.29
C GLU A 24 21.12 -26.67 -12.58
N TRP A 25 21.52 -25.61 -13.27
CA TRP A 25 22.47 -24.61 -12.78
C TRP A 25 21.79 -23.37 -12.17
N SER A 26 20.46 -23.43 -11.96
CA SER A 26 19.67 -22.34 -11.39
C SER A 26 19.31 -22.60 -9.92
N ALA A 27 19.16 -21.52 -9.15
CA ALA A 27 18.62 -21.56 -7.80
C ALA A 27 17.55 -20.46 -7.67
N CYS A 28 16.38 -20.80 -7.13
CA CYS A 28 15.25 -19.86 -6.96
C CYS A 28 14.86 -19.12 -8.26
N GLY A 29 14.88 -19.81 -9.41
CA GLY A 29 14.56 -19.21 -10.73
C GLY A 29 15.61 -18.25 -11.26
N ARG A 30 16.80 -18.18 -10.65
CA ARG A 30 17.93 -17.38 -11.11
C ARG A 30 19.09 -18.28 -11.53
N ILE A 31 19.61 -18.05 -12.71
CA ILE A 31 20.80 -18.74 -13.23
C ILE A 31 22.04 -18.27 -12.45
N LYS A 32 22.92 -19.20 -12.04
CA LYS A 32 24.22 -18.86 -11.43
C LYS A 32 25.12 -18.05 -12.38
N ARG A 33 26.02 -17.24 -11.81
CA ARG A 33 26.97 -16.43 -12.60
C ARG A 33 27.82 -17.36 -13.49
N GLY A 34 27.92 -17.02 -14.77
CA GLY A 34 28.71 -17.77 -15.74
C GLY A 34 28.01 -18.97 -16.39
N ALA A 35 26.90 -19.48 -15.84
CA ALA A 35 26.24 -20.66 -16.42
C ALA A 35 25.61 -20.37 -17.79
N ALA A 36 25.10 -19.16 -18.03
CA ALA A 36 24.67 -18.74 -19.37
C ALA A 36 25.82 -18.70 -20.39
N SER A 37 27.04 -18.38 -19.95
CA SER A 37 28.23 -18.41 -20.80
C SER A 37 28.72 -19.85 -21.02
N ALA A 38 28.58 -20.74 -20.04
CA ALA A 38 28.88 -22.16 -20.19
C ALA A 38 27.91 -22.84 -21.16
N ALA A 39 26.61 -22.54 -21.06
CA ALA A 39 25.60 -23.01 -21.99
C ALA A 39 25.86 -22.50 -23.42
N ALA A 40 26.20 -21.21 -23.56
CA ALA A 40 26.58 -20.62 -24.84
C ALA A 40 27.73 -21.38 -25.53
N LYS A 41 28.79 -21.70 -24.77
CA LYS A 41 29.92 -22.50 -25.29
C LYS A 41 29.51 -23.91 -25.66
N ARG A 42 28.65 -24.55 -24.86
CA ARG A 42 28.24 -25.96 -25.07
C ARG A 42 27.30 -26.13 -26.26
N PHE A 43 26.39 -25.19 -26.48
CA PHE A 43 25.35 -25.28 -27.50
C PHE A 43 25.61 -24.39 -28.73
N GLY A 44 26.78 -23.73 -28.81
CA GLY A 44 27.16 -22.88 -29.94
C GLY A 44 26.26 -21.64 -30.13
N CYS A 45 25.65 -21.15 -29.05
CA CYS A 45 24.71 -20.02 -29.09
C CYS A 45 25.26 -18.80 -28.36
N CYS A 46 24.67 -17.62 -28.58
CA CYS A 46 25.11 -16.44 -27.84
C CYS A 46 24.56 -16.48 -26.40
N ARG A 47 25.30 -15.91 -25.44
CA ARG A 47 24.90 -15.84 -24.01
C ARG A 47 23.48 -15.27 -23.84
N GLN A 48 23.12 -14.29 -24.68
CA GLN A 48 21.82 -13.63 -24.64
C GLN A 48 20.69 -14.56 -25.08
N GLN A 49 20.89 -15.37 -26.13
CA GLN A 49 19.95 -16.39 -26.59
C GLN A 49 19.71 -17.45 -25.50
N ALA A 50 20.78 -17.98 -24.89
CA ALA A 50 20.66 -18.95 -23.80
C ALA A 50 19.84 -18.40 -22.62
N SER A 51 20.09 -17.13 -22.24
CA SER A 51 19.33 -16.45 -21.19
C SER A 51 17.88 -16.19 -21.59
N LYS A 52 17.61 -15.92 -22.87
CA LYS A 52 16.27 -15.68 -23.41
C LYS A 52 15.43 -16.96 -23.34
N PHE A 53 15.95 -18.09 -23.83
CA PHE A 53 15.23 -19.37 -23.80
C PHE A 53 14.91 -19.82 -22.37
N PHE A 54 15.84 -19.64 -21.44
CA PHE A 54 15.57 -19.93 -20.02
C PHE A 54 14.44 -19.06 -19.45
N LYS A 55 14.45 -17.75 -19.75
CA LYS A 55 13.38 -16.84 -19.31
C LYS A 55 12.04 -17.19 -19.96
N GLU A 56 12.03 -17.57 -21.23
CA GLU A 56 10.82 -17.99 -21.94
C GLU A 56 10.20 -19.21 -21.27
N ARG A 57 11.00 -20.20 -20.88
CA ARG A 57 10.48 -21.36 -20.15
C ARG A 57 9.92 -21.02 -18.76
N LEU A 58 10.45 -19.97 -18.12
CA LEU A 58 9.98 -19.47 -16.83
C LEU A 58 8.75 -18.55 -16.92
N LYS A 59 8.36 -18.08 -18.11
CA LYS A 59 7.17 -17.21 -18.26
C LYS A 59 5.88 -17.92 -17.87
N ASP A 60 5.80 -19.22 -18.14
CA ASP A 60 4.61 -20.03 -17.85
C ASP A 60 4.54 -20.45 -16.37
N LEU A 61 5.63 -20.28 -15.61
CA LEU A 61 5.62 -20.59 -14.18
C LEU A 61 5.09 -19.39 -13.37
N PRO A 62 4.23 -19.63 -12.37
CA PRO A 62 3.75 -18.59 -11.48
C PRO A 62 4.91 -18.04 -10.66
N THR A 63 5.49 -16.92 -11.11
CA THR A 63 6.49 -16.19 -10.34
C THR A 63 5.76 -15.41 -9.25
N ALA A 64 6.18 -15.58 -7.99
CA ALA A 64 5.73 -14.75 -6.88
C ALA A 64 6.22 -13.31 -7.07
N LYS A 65 5.55 -12.55 -7.94
CA LYS A 65 5.75 -11.11 -8.07
C LYS A 65 5.27 -10.50 -6.77
N ARG A 66 6.20 -10.05 -5.92
CA ARG A 66 5.87 -9.11 -4.84
C ARG A 66 5.39 -7.82 -5.50
N GLY A 67 4.10 -7.75 -5.78
CA GLY A 67 3.46 -6.53 -6.23
C GLY A 67 3.66 -5.42 -5.21
N ARG A 68 3.49 -4.17 -5.64
CA ARG A 68 3.40 -3.05 -4.68
C ARG A 68 2.31 -3.42 -3.67
N PRO A 69 2.58 -3.37 -2.35
CA PRO A 69 1.56 -3.65 -1.35
C PRO A 69 0.35 -2.76 -1.67
N SER A 70 -0.84 -3.38 -1.68
CA SER A 70 -2.06 -2.68 -2.02
C SER A 70 -2.22 -1.49 -1.08
N ALA A 71 -2.68 -0.34 -1.60
CA ALA A 71 -2.99 0.82 -0.79
C ALA A 71 -4.29 0.61 0.01
N GLN A 72 -4.43 -0.56 0.64
CA GLN A 72 -5.61 -0.89 1.42
C GLN A 72 -5.71 0.09 2.58
N VAL A 73 -6.84 0.79 2.59
CA VAL A 73 -7.23 1.69 3.66
C VAL A 73 -7.52 0.80 4.86
N ASP A 74 -6.64 0.82 5.87
CA ASP A 74 -6.85 0.08 7.10
C ASP A 74 -8.06 0.64 7.87
N THR A 75 -9.24 0.09 7.57
CA THR A 75 -10.53 0.50 8.13
C THR A 75 -10.53 0.39 9.65
N THR A 76 -9.88 -0.64 10.21
CA THR A 76 -9.80 -0.85 11.66
C THR A 76 -9.03 0.27 12.34
N ARG A 77 -7.89 0.68 11.76
CA ARG A 77 -7.09 1.80 12.26
C ARG A 77 -7.82 3.13 12.14
N ILE A 78 -8.60 3.35 11.07
CA ILE A 78 -9.43 4.54 10.93
C ILE A 78 -10.51 4.56 12.02
N ALA A 79 -11.26 3.48 12.19
CA ALA A 79 -12.31 3.38 13.19
C ALA A 79 -11.78 3.65 14.62
N ARG A 80 -10.64 3.05 14.99
CA ARG A 80 -9.97 3.31 16.28
C ARG A 80 -9.62 4.78 16.47
N ARG A 81 -9.10 5.44 15.43
CA ARG A 81 -8.75 6.87 15.48
C ARG A 81 -9.99 7.76 15.60
N VAL A 82 -11.05 7.44 14.85
CA VAL A 82 -12.33 8.15 14.94
C VAL A 82 -12.92 8.01 16.35
N ALA A 83 -12.89 6.81 16.94
CA ALA A 83 -13.33 6.60 18.32
C ALA A 83 -12.57 7.48 19.33
N ARG A 84 -11.25 7.66 19.17
CA ARG A 84 -10.47 8.58 20.03
C ARG A 84 -10.89 10.05 19.87
N VAL A 85 -11.23 10.47 18.66
CA VAL A 85 -11.79 11.81 18.43
C VAL A 85 -13.10 11.96 19.20
N PHE A 86 -13.97 10.95 19.19
CA PHE A 86 -15.24 10.96 19.94
C PHE A 86 -15.09 10.78 21.46
N ALA A 87 -14.02 10.18 21.94
CA ALA A 87 -13.71 10.09 23.37
C ALA A 87 -13.11 11.39 23.94
N THR A 88 -12.50 12.24 23.10
CA THR A 88 -11.82 13.46 23.55
C THR A 88 -12.83 14.47 24.13
N PRO A 89 -12.64 15.10 25.29
CA PRO A 89 -13.63 16.05 25.83
C PRO A 89 -13.86 17.26 24.92
N LEU A 90 -15.11 17.77 24.81
CA LEU A 90 -15.45 18.92 23.95
C LEU A 90 -14.56 20.16 24.18
N ARG A 91 -14.18 20.42 25.44
CA ARG A 91 -13.27 21.53 25.81
C ARG A 91 -11.91 21.45 25.11
N ARG A 92 -11.45 20.26 24.76
CA ARG A 92 -10.17 20.01 24.07
C ARG A 92 -10.31 19.93 22.54
N ARG A 93 -11.52 20.04 22.00
CA ARG A 93 -11.81 19.97 20.54
C ARG A 93 -11.95 21.33 19.85
N TRP A 94 -11.63 22.44 20.53
CA TRP A 94 -11.91 23.80 20.02
C TRP A 94 -11.15 24.14 18.74
N THR A 95 -9.87 23.79 18.69
CA THR A 95 -9.04 23.96 17.49
C THR A 95 -8.57 22.61 16.99
N LEU A 96 -8.33 22.53 15.68
CA LEU A 96 -7.79 21.29 15.08
C LEU A 96 -6.43 20.92 15.67
N ARG A 97 -5.62 21.91 16.09
CA ARG A 97 -4.33 21.67 16.76
C ARG A 97 -4.52 21.09 18.16
N ALA A 98 -5.44 21.65 18.96
CA ALA A 98 -5.75 21.13 20.28
C ALA A 98 -6.35 19.70 20.22
N LEU A 99 -7.21 19.45 19.23
CA LEU A 99 -7.74 18.11 18.96
C LEU A 99 -6.64 17.13 18.57
N ALA A 100 -5.71 17.54 17.70
CA ALA A 100 -4.59 16.72 17.27
C ALA A 100 -3.72 16.26 18.46
N HIS A 101 -3.40 17.21 19.35
CA HIS A 101 -2.62 16.94 20.55
C HIS A 101 -3.37 16.03 21.53
N SER A 102 -4.65 16.30 21.79
CA SER A 102 -5.44 15.55 22.78
C SER A 102 -5.86 14.15 22.33
N ALA A 103 -6.13 13.96 21.03
CA ALA A 103 -6.52 12.66 20.47
C ALA A 103 -5.31 11.81 20.01
N TYR A 104 -4.09 12.34 20.11
CA TYR A 104 -2.85 11.75 19.58
C TYR A 104 -2.98 11.35 18.10
N ILE A 105 -3.49 12.28 17.29
CA ILE A 105 -3.68 12.12 15.84
C ILE A 105 -3.08 13.34 15.14
N PRO A 106 -2.20 13.18 14.14
CA PRO A 106 -1.63 14.32 13.43
C PRO A 106 -2.71 15.20 12.79
N LYS A 107 -2.51 16.52 12.83
CA LYS A 107 -3.42 17.53 12.24
C LYS A 107 -3.77 17.23 10.78
N THR A 108 -2.77 16.84 9.98
CA THR A 108 -2.94 16.48 8.56
C THR A 108 -3.88 15.28 8.37
N THR A 109 -3.82 14.30 9.28
CA THR A 109 -4.70 13.14 9.27
C THR A 109 -6.14 13.54 9.61
N LEU A 110 -6.32 14.44 10.58
CA LEU A 110 -7.65 14.98 10.91
C LEU A 110 -8.25 15.76 9.74
N LEU A 111 -7.46 16.61 9.07
CA LEU A 111 -7.90 17.30 7.84
C LEU A 111 -8.34 16.30 6.79
N ARG A 112 -7.55 15.25 6.53
CA ARG A 112 -7.90 14.20 5.59
C ARG A 112 -9.20 13.49 5.97
N TYR A 113 -9.42 13.22 7.26
CA TYR A 113 -10.66 12.61 7.74
C TYR A 113 -11.87 13.52 7.58
N MET A 114 -11.68 14.84 7.74
CA MET A 114 -12.72 15.83 7.45
C MET A 114 -13.04 15.89 5.95
N SER A 115 -12.02 15.90 5.08
CA SER A 115 -12.22 15.88 3.62
C SER A 115 -12.93 14.62 3.14
N LYS A 116 -12.65 13.47 3.77
CA LYS A 116 -13.31 12.19 3.50
C LYS A 116 -14.61 11.98 4.29
N GLN A 117 -15.07 13.00 5.02
CA GLN A 117 -16.31 12.99 5.80
C GLN A 117 -16.40 11.93 6.92
N PHE A 118 -15.29 11.36 7.37
CA PHE A 118 -15.27 10.48 8.56
C PHE A 118 -15.54 11.24 9.86
N VAL A 119 -15.22 12.54 9.89
CA VAL A 119 -15.48 13.44 11.02
C VAL A 119 -15.92 14.78 10.46
N LYS A 120 -16.97 15.38 11.00
CA LYS A 120 -17.46 16.71 10.60
C LYS A 120 -17.33 17.69 11.76
N ARG A 121 -16.89 18.92 11.46
CA ARG A 121 -16.97 20.03 12.40
C ARG A 121 -18.42 20.48 12.51
N VAL A 122 -18.95 20.46 13.72
CA VAL A 122 -20.26 21.02 14.04
C VAL A 122 -20.06 22.28 14.86
N THR A 123 -20.57 23.40 14.37
CA THR A 123 -20.62 24.66 15.10
C THR A 123 -22.05 24.91 15.51
N VAL A 124 -22.32 24.85 16.80
CA VAL A 124 -23.63 25.21 17.34
C VAL A 124 -23.59 26.70 17.68
N ARG A 125 -24.45 27.50 17.06
CA ARG A 125 -24.67 28.88 17.49
C ARG A 125 -25.43 28.83 18.81
N VAL A 126 -24.81 29.32 19.88
CA VAL A 126 -25.50 29.43 21.16
C VAL A 126 -26.64 30.43 20.97
N LYS A 127 -27.87 30.04 21.36
CA LYS A 127 -29.04 30.93 21.39
C LYS A 127 -28.70 32.22 22.16
N PRO A 128 -29.36 33.35 21.88
CA PRO A 128 -28.99 34.65 22.45
C PRO A 128 -28.99 34.63 23.98
N THR A 129 -28.22 35.57 24.53
CA THR A 129 -27.76 35.69 25.91
C THR A 129 -28.83 35.35 26.94
N LEU A 130 -28.72 34.16 27.52
CA LEU A 130 -29.43 33.78 28.74
C LEU A 130 -29.12 34.83 29.83
N SER A 131 -30.16 35.48 30.36
CA SER A 131 -30.02 36.35 31.53
C SER A 131 -29.38 35.57 32.69
N ALA A 132 -28.78 36.28 33.64
CA ALA A 132 -28.19 35.65 34.83
C ALA A 132 -29.21 34.76 35.57
N GLU A 133 -30.49 35.15 35.57
CA GLU A 133 -31.58 34.36 36.15
C GLU A 133 -31.81 33.04 35.41
N HIS A 134 -31.86 33.07 34.07
CA HIS A 134 -31.99 31.84 33.28
C HIS A 134 -30.81 30.88 33.50
N LYS A 135 -29.59 31.41 33.67
CA LYS A 135 -28.42 30.59 34.02
C LYS A 135 -28.59 29.94 35.39
N ARG A 136 -29.04 30.69 36.41
CA ARG A 136 -29.28 30.17 37.77
C ARG A 136 -30.37 29.08 37.78
N ARG A 137 -31.50 29.29 37.09
CA ARG A 137 -32.58 28.29 36.99
C ARG A 137 -32.09 27.00 36.35
N ARG A 138 -31.28 27.08 35.29
CA ARG A 138 -30.73 25.90 34.60
C ARG A 138 -29.75 25.10 35.44
N THR A 139 -28.88 25.79 36.19
CA THR A 139 -27.93 25.12 37.10
C THR A 139 -28.66 24.41 38.24
N ARG A 140 -29.68 25.05 38.84
CA ARG A 140 -30.52 24.40 39.88
C ARG A 140 -31.23 23.16 39.35
N TRP A 141 -31.83 23.26 38.16
CA TRP A 141 -32.52 22.12 37.54
C TRP A 141 -31.60 20.92 37.33
N ARG A 142 -30.35 21.15 36.89
CA ARG A 142 -29.33 20.09 36.72
C ARG A 142 -28.89 19.44 38.02
N ILE A 143 -28.86 20.19 39.13
CA ILE A 143 -28.47 19.65 40.44
C ILE A 143 -29.61 18.80 41.00
N LEU A 144 -30.87 19.27 40.88
CA LEU A 144 -32.06 18.57 41.37
C LEU A 144 -32.38 17.27 40.61
N THR A 145 -31.98 17.16 39.34
CA THR A 145 -32.21 15.96 38.51
C THR A 145 -31.03 14.98 38.50
N ALA A 146 -29.96 15.27 39.25
CA ALA A 146 -28.79 14.41 39.38
C ALA A 146 -28.69 13.69 40.74
N GLN A 147 -29.73 13.82 41.58
CA GLN A 147 -30.00 12.96 42.73
C GLN A 147 -31.00 11.89 42.31
#